data_AF-A0A2X1NAC0-F1
#
_entry.id   AF-A0A2X1NAC0-F1
#
_cell.length_a   1.000
_cell.length_b   1.000
_cell.length_c   1.000
_cell.angle_alpha   90.00
_cell.angle_beta   90.00
_cell.angle_gamma   90.00
#
_symmetry.space_group_name_H-M   'P 1'
#
loop_
_entity.id
_entity.type
_entity.pdbx_description
1 polymer ?
#
loop_
_entity_poly.entity_id
_entity_poly.type
_entity_poly.pdbx_seq_one_letter_code
_entity_poly.pdbx_strand_id
1 'polypeptide(L)' 'MVTFHTNHGDIVIKTFDDKAPETVKNFLDYCAKVFTTTPFSTVLSTAL' A
#
# COMPACT_ATOMS: atom_id res chain seq x y z
N MET A 1 -9.01 1.74 -5.95
CA MET A 1 -8.56 0.41 -5.47
C MET A 1 -7.15 0.21 -5.98
N VAL A 2 -6.23 -0.19 -5.10
CA VAL A 2 -4.82 -0.45 -5.46
C VAL A 2 -4.50 -1.89 -5.06
N THR A 3 -3.81 -2.61 -5.93
CA THR A 3 -3.37 -3.98 -5.64
C THR A 3 -1.86 -4.01 -5.53
N PHE A 4 -1.35 -4.53 -4.42
CA PHE A 4 0.07 -4.86 -4.28
C PHE A 4 0.26 -6.32 -4.64
N HIS A 5 0.95 -6.55 -5.75
CA HIS A 5 1.42 -7.87 -6.14
C HIS A 5 2.70 -8.18 -5.37
N THR A 6 2.64 -9.15 -4.46
CA THR A 6 3.78 -9.56 -3.64
C THR A 6 4.20 -10.99 -3.99
N ASN A 7 5.38 -11.41 -3.55
CA ASN A 7 5.82 -12.81 -3.66
C ASN A 7 5.06 -13.78 -2.72
N HIS A 8 4.14 -13.27 -1.89
CA HIS A 8 3.27 -14.07 -1.01
C HIS A 8 1.78 -13.96 -1.40
N GLY A 9 1.48 -13.38 -2.56
CA GLY A 9 0.11 -13.16 -3.06
C GLY A 9 -0.28 -11.69 -3.13
N ASP A 10 -1.53 -11.46 -3.47
CA ASP A 10 -2.06 -10.11 -3.71
C ASP A 10 -2.67 -9.50 -2.45
N ILE A 11 -2.37 -8.22 -2.22
CA ILE A 11 -3.01 -7.42 -1.18
C ILE A 11 -3.84 -6.34 -1.87
N VAL A 12 -5.17 -6.40 -1.69
CA VAL A 12 -6.10 -5.42 -2.24
C VAL A 12 -6.37 -4.34 -1.20
N ILE A 13 -6.05 -3.09 -1.53
CA ILE A 13 -6.17 -1.93 -0.65
C ILE A 13 -7.35 -1.07 -1.10
N LYS A 14 -8.25 -0.79 -0.14
CA LYS A 14 -9.29 0.23 -0.24
C LYS A 14 -8.85 1.50 0.47
N THR A 15 -8.90 2.62 -0.23
CA THR A 15 -8.63 3.95 0.32
C THR A 15 -9.89 4.60 0.88
N PHE A 16 -9.72 5.62 1.73
CA PHE A 16 -10.79 6.42 2.30
C PHE A 16 -10.62 7.89 1.88
N ASP A 17 -10.82 8.14 0.59
CA ASP A 17 -10.63 9.44 -0.06
C ASP A 17 -11.46 10.55 0.58
N ASP A 18 -12.64 10.22 1.13
CA ASP A 18 -13.53 11.17 1.82
C ASP A 18 -13.02 11.56 3.22
N LYS A 19 -12.13 10.77 3.82
CA LYS A 19 -11.58 11.00 5.16
C LYS A 19 -10.20 11.63 5.15
N ALA A 20 -9.37 11.30 4.16
CA ALA A 20 -7.98 11.74 4.09
C ALA A 20 -7.53 12.04 2.65
N PRO A 21 -8.17 13.01 1.97
CA PRO A 21 -8.00 13.23 0.53
C PRO A 21 -6.55 13.50 0.12
N GLU A 22 -5.82 14.34 0.88
CA GLU A 22 -4.43 14.67 0.57
C GLU A 22 -3.48 13.48 0.81
N THR A 23 -3.71 12.71 1.87
CA THR A 23 -2.92 11.51 2.16
C THR A 23 -3.13 10.44 1.10
N VAL A 24 -4.39 10.22 0.69
CA VAL A 24 -4.71 9.26 -0.37
C VAL A 24 -4.11 9.71 -1.70
N LYS A 25 -4.22 11.00 -2.04
CA LYS A 25 -3.55 11.55 -3.23
C LYS A 25 -2.05 11.28 -3.21
N ASN A 26 -1.37 11.58 -2.10
CA ASN A 26 0.06 11.34 -1.96
C ASN A 26 0.41 9.86 -2.14
N PHE A 27 -0.35 8.96 -1.50
CA PHE A 27 -0.17 7.51 -1.63
C PHE A 27 -0.31 7.04 -3.08
N LEU A 28 -1.38 7.45 -3.78
CA LEU A 28 -1.61 7.09 -5.18
C LEU A 28 -0.54 7.66 -6.12
N ASP A 29 -0.11 8.91 -5.89
CA ASP A 29 0.97 9.53 -6.66
C ASP A 29 2.30 8.77 -6.48
N TYR A 30 2.56 8.17 -5.30
CA TYR A 30 3.71 7.28 -5.10
C TYR A 30 3.53 5.92 -5.80
N CYS A 31 2.34 5.32 -5.74
CA CYS A 31 2.06 4.05 -6.42
C CYS A 31 2.15 4.15 -7.96
N ALA A 32 1.77 5.29 -8.53
CA ALA A 32 1.79 5.51 -9.98
C ALA A 32 3.19 5.84 -10.54
N LYS A 33 4.10 6.34 -9.69
CA LYS A 33 5.50 6.53 -10.06
C LYS A 33 6.16 5.15 -10.17
N VAL A 34 7.04 4.98 -11.16
CA VAL A 34 7.77 3.73 -11.41
C VAL A 34 8.71 3.44 -10.25
N PHE A 35 8.19 2.84 -9.19
CA PHE A 35 8.96 2.29 -8.10
C PHE A 35 9.10 0.78 -8.30
N THR A 36 10.34 0.34 -8.14
CA THR A 36 10.79 -1.05 -8.18
C THR A 36 10.17 -1.87 -7.06
N THR A 37 10.34 -3.20 -7.11
CA THR A 37 10.02 -4.12 -6.01
C THR A 37 10.60 -3.61 -4.68
N THR A 38 9.74 -3.14 -3.78
CA THR A 38 10.11 -2.67 -2.44
C THR A 38 9.80 -3.77 -1.41
N PRO A 39 10.77 -4.18 -0.58
CA PRO A 39 10.53 -5.20 0.44
C PRO A 39 9.79 -4.62 1.66
N PHE A 40 8.96 -5.43 2.30
CA PHE A 40 8.49 -5.15 3.66
C PHE A 40 9.67 -5.36 4.63
N SER A 41 10.26 -4.27 5.10
CA SER A 41 11.50 -4.29 5.90
C SER A 41 11.27 -4.57 7.39
N THR A 42 10.05 -4.47 7.89
CA THR A 42 9.72 -4.70 9.30
C THR A 42 8.38 -5.40 9.42
N VAL A 43 8.35 -6.47 10.21
CA VAL A 43 7.16 -7.23 10.56
C VAL A 43 7.16 -7.45 12.06
N LEU A 44 6.13 -6.96 12.74
CA LEU A 44 5.89 -7.24 14.15
C LEU A 44 4.73 -8.22 14.24
N SER A 45 5.00 -9.43 14.71
CA SER A 45 3.95 -10.42 14.97
C SER A 45 3.34 -10.16 16.33
N THR A 46 2.07 -9.74 16.36
CA THR A 46 1.28 -9.73 17.59
C THR A 46 0.66 -11.12 17.75
N ALA A 47 1.12 -11.87 18.75
CA ALA A 47 0.39 -13.05 19.21
C ALA A 47 -0.82 -12.56 20.03
N LEU A 48 -2.03 -12.92 19.59
CA LEU A 48 -3.23 -12.93 20.43
C LEU A 48 -3.29 -14.24 21.19
#